data_AF-A0A2E7MG22-F1
#
_entry.id   AF-A0A2E7MG22-F1
#
_cell.length_a   1.000
_cell.length_b   1.000
_cell.length_c   1.000
_cell.angle_alpha   90.00
_cell.angle_beta   90.00
_cell.angle_gamma   90.00
#
_symmetry.space_group_name_H-M   'P 1'
#
loop_
_entity.id
_entity.type
_entity.pdbx_description
1 polymer ?
#
loop_
_entity_poly.entity_id
_entity_poly.type
_entity_poly.pdbx_seq_one_letter_code
_entity_poly.pdbx_strand_id
1 'polypeptide(L)'
;ADSSLGQRIISDLPYIWAEVDYSVEEEMAITLRDFMRRRTQLEIRACQAAIDVAEDVGSRMGELLSWTKTERRAQVEDFRSRAAQSMAWRHRWEEPGAQVSPSTSAPTPTFQTRHEPEEQTLPGDSANQQGVALRPDAPVSTAELDEDSDLDETIRA
;
A
#
# COMPACT_ATOMS: atom_id res chain seq x y z
N ALA A 1 -10.63 7.33 28.51
CA ALA A 1 -10.54 6.61 27.24
C ALA A 1 -11.90 6.69 26.56
N ASP A 2 -11.96 7.02 25.27
CA ASP A 2 -13.21 7.04 24.52
C ASP A 2 -13.69 5.60 24.30
N SER A 3 -14.87 5.27 24.85
CA SER A 3 -15.46 3.93 24.74
C SER A 3 -15.94 3.59 23.34
N SER A 4 -16.14 4.59 22.46
CA SER A 4 -16.58 4.36 21.07
C SER A 4 -15.53 3.60 20.24
N LEU A 5 -14.25 3.72 20.62
CA LEU A 5 -13.11 3.10 19.93
C LEU A 5 -13.18 1.57 19.87
N GLY A 6 -13.78 0.94 20.88
CA GLY A 6 -13.93 -0.52 20.94
C GLY A 6 -15.13 -1.05 20.15
N GLN A 7 -15.99 -0.18 19.60
CA GLN A 7 -17.17 -0.60 18.86
C GLN A 7 -16.79 -1.09 17.47
N ARG A 8 -17.54 -2.08 16.97
CA ARG A 8 -17.38 -2.59 15.60
C ARG A 8 -17.80 -1.53 14.58
N ILE A 9 -17.04 -1.41 13.50
CA ILE A 9 -17.41 -0.57 12.34
C ILE A 9 -18.59 -1.21 11.60
N ILE A 10 -18.49 -2.51 11.35
CA ILE A 10 -19.57 -3.35 10.80
C ILE A 10 -19.77 -4.49 11.80
N SER A 11 -21.00 -4.65 12.31
CA SER A 11 -21.32 -5.57 13.42
C SER A 11 -20.84 -7.01 13.18
N ASP A 12 -20.88 -7.49 11.95
CA ASP A 12 -20.52 -8.87 11.57
C ASP A 12 -19.01 -9.09 11.33
N LEU A 13 -18.21 -8.03 11.36
CA LEU A 13 -16.77 -8.09 11.08
C LEU A 13 -15.95 -7.72 12.32
N PRO A 14 -14.70 -8.23 12.44
CA PRO A 14 -13.89 -8.07 13.64
C PRO A 14 -13.14 -6.72 13.71
N TYR A 15 -13.51 -5.73 12.91
CA TYR A 15 -12.79 -4.46 12.81
C TYR A 15 -13.48 -3.37 13.64
N ILE A 16 -12.71 -2.61 14.40
CA ILE A 16 -13.19 -1.61 15.38
C ILE A 16 -12.76 -0.20 15.02
N TRP A 17 -13.42 0.81 15.60
CA TRP A 17 -13.10 2.22 15.34
C TRP A 17 -11.66 2.61 15.71
N ALA A 18 -11.06 1.98 16.73
CA ALA A 18 -9.65 2.20 17.07
C ALA A 18 -8.67 1.87 15.94
N GLU A 19 -9.02 0.93 15.07
CA GLU A 19 -8.17 0.56 13.94
C GLU A 19 -8.12 1.65 12.88
N VAL A 20 -9.14 2.51 12.77
CA VAL A 20 -9.10 3.67 11.88
C VAL A 20 -7.97 4.61 12.30
N ASP A 21 -7.93 4.94 13.59
CA ASP A 21 -6.94 5.87 14.17
C ASP A 21 -5.54 5.30 14.01
N TYR A 22 -5.35 4.05 14.45
CA TYR A 22 -4.08 3.35 14.35
C TYR A 22 -3.59 3.26 12.90
N SER A 23 -4.47 2.92 11.96
CA SER A 23 -4.08 2.82 10.55
C SER A 23 -3.66 4.16 9.97
N VAL A 24 -4.26 5.27 10.38
CA VAL A 24 -3.88 6.62 9.94
C VAL A 24 -2.54 7.04 10.57
N GLU A 25 -2.41 6.91 11.88
CA GLU A 25 -1.28 7.45 12.66
C GLU A 25 -0.01 6.60 12.51
N GLU A 26 -0.14 5.28 12.64
CA GLU A 26 1.02 4.37 12.74
C GLU A 26 1.34 3.68 11.43
N GLU A 27 0.35 3.59 10.54
CA GLU A 27 0.49 2.82 9.32
C GLU A 27 0.25 3.66 8.06
N MET A 28 0.18 4.99 8.15
CA MET A 28 0.10 5.90 6.99
C MET A 28 -1.06 5.60 6.02
N ALA A 29 -2.25 5.26 6.54
CA ALA A 29 -3.44 5.08 5.71
C ALA A 29 -3.98 6.46 5.26
N ILE A 30 -3.35 7.06 4.23
CA ILE A 30 -3.68 8.41 3.74
C ILE A 30 -4.91 8.44 2.81
N THR A 31 -5.47 7.29 2.43
CA THR A 31 -6.67 7.24 1.57
C THR A 31 -7.73 6.34 2.18
N LEU A 32 -9.02 6.69 1.99
CA LEU A 32 -10.12 5.88 2.53
C LEU A 32 -10.05 4.44 2.02
N ARG A 33 -9.75 4.26 0.73
CA ARG A 33 -9.67 2.94 0.12
C ARG A 33 -8.51 2.10 0.66
N ASP A 34 -7.39 2.72 1.03
CA ASP A 34 -6.29 1.99 1.65
C ASP A 34 -6.74 1.27 2.91
N PHE A 35 -7.36 2.02 3.82
CA PHE A 35 -7.92 1.47 5.05
C PHE A 35 -8.95 0.37 4.73
N MET A 36 -9.98 0.70 3.95
CA MET A 36 -11.13 -0.16 3.68
C MET A 36 -10.76 -1.47 2.97
N ARG A 37 -9.70 -1.48 2.15
CA ARG A 37 -9.30 -2.65 1.35
C ARG A 37 -8.10 -3.39 1.91
N ARG A 38 -7.04 -2.68 2.30
CA ARG A 38 -5.74 -3.28 2.65
C ARG A 38 -5.58 -3.51 4.15
N ARG A 39 -6.16 -2.65 5.01
CA ARG A 39 -6.00 -2.75 6.49
C ARG A 39 -7.11 -3.55 7.16
N THR A 40 -8.35 -3.36 6.73
CA THR A 40 -9.51 -3.99 7.38
C THR A 40 -10.33 -4.88 6.44
N GLN A 41 -9.92 -5.06 5.18
CA GLN A 41 -10.60 -5.95 4.20
C GLN A 41 -12.13 -5.77 4.08
N LEU A 42 -12.72 -4.67 4.56
CA LEU A 42 -14.16 -4.42 4.58
C LEU A 42 -14.72 -4.47 3.16
N GLU A 43 -14.02 -3.85 2.21
CA GLU A 43 -14.38 -3.86 0.79
C GLU A 43 -14.47 -5.30 0.21
N ILE A 44 -13.58 -6.19 0.66
CA ILE A 44 -13.47 -7.56 0.14
C ILE A 44 -14.55 -8.45 0.76
N ARG A 45 -14.71 -8.36 2.09
CA ARG A 45 -15.56 -9.27 2.88
C ARG A 45 -17.04 -8.89 2.87
N ALA A 46 -17.34 -7.60 2.89
CA ALA A 46 -18.72 -7.11 2.98
C ALA A 46 -18.85 -5.81 2.16
N CYS A 47 -18.69 -5.92 0.84
CA CYS A 47 -18.57 -4.78 -0.06
C CYS A 47 -19.74 -3.78 0.05
N GLN A 48 -20.98 -4.26 0.11
CA GLN A 48 -22.15 -3.40 0.27
C GLN A 48 -22.16 -2.69 1.63
N ALA A 49 -21.97 -3.42 2.73
CA ALA A 49 -21.88 -2.82 4.06
C ALA A 49 -20.69 -1.84 4.18
N ALA A 50 -19.58 -2.11 3.49
CA ALA A 50 -18.44 -1.20 3.41
C ALA A 50 -18.78 0.11 2.67
N ILE A 51 -19.63 0.06 1.63
CA ILE A 51 -20.14 1.27 0.95
C ILE A 51 -21.02 2.09 1.90
N ASP A 52 -21.84 1.42 2.71
CA ASP A 52 -22.78 2.06 3.62
C ASP A 52 -22.05 2.82 4.74
N VAL A 53 -21.00 2.24 5.32
CA VAL A 53 -20.18 2.87 6.38
C VAL A 53 -19.09 3.83 5.86
N ALA A 54 -18.95 3.98 4.54
CA ALA A 54 -17.85 4.73 3.94
C ALA A 54 -17.82 6.21 4.35
N GLU A 55 -18.98 6.85 4.51
CA GLU A 55 -19.05 8.26 4.93
C GLU A 55 -18.58 8.44 6.37
N ASP A 56 -18.96 7.52 7.27
CA ASP A 56 -18.60 7.59 8.70
C ASP A 56 -17.10 7.37 8.88
N VAL A 57 -16.54 6.34 8.23
CA VAL A 57 -15.09 6.09 8.22
C VAL A 57 -14.35 7.26 7.57
N GLY A 58 -14.85 7.77 6.45
CA GLY A 58 -14.29 8.92 5.77
C GLY A 58 -14.32 10.20 6.61
N SER A 59 -15.34 10.39 7.44
CA SER A 59 -15.41 11.52 8.38
C SER A 59 -14.32 11.42 9.43
N ARG A 60 -14.17 10.25 10.06
CA ARG A 60 -13.15 10.03 11.08
C ARG A 60 -11.73 10.16 10.55
N MET A 61 -11.43 9.53 9.40
CA MET A 61 -10.13 9.69 8.74
C MET A 61 -9.88 11.15 8.33
N GLY A 62 -10.92 11.84 7.87
CA GLY A 62 -10.81 13.25 7.49
C GLY A 62 -10.53 14.18 8.66
N GLU A 63 -11.04 13.88 9.86
CA GLU A 63 -10.70 14.61 11.08
C GLU A 63 -9.22 14.42 11.45
N LEU A 64 -8.71 13.19 11.39
CA LEU A 64 -7.31 12.88 11.70
C LEU A 64 -6.32 13.47 10.68
N LEU A 65 -6.65 13.38 9.39
CA LEU A 65 -5.80 13.85 8.28
C LEU A 65 -6.05 15.32 7.91
N SER A 66 -6.94 16.01 8.62
CA SER A 66 -7.35 17.39 8.34
C SER A 66 -7.88 17.61 6.91
N TRP A 67 -8.65 16.64 6.38
CA TRP A 67 -9.28 16.75 5.07
C TRP A 67 -10.30 17.88 5.02
N THR A 68 -10.32 18.57 3.88
CA THR A 68 -11.44 19.48 3.57
C THR A 68 -12.72 18.69 3.29
N LYS A 69 -13.89 19.34 3.41
CA LYS A 69 -15.17 18.71 3.02
C LYS A 69 -15.17 18.20 1.57
N THR A 70 -14.48 18.92 0.67
CA THR A 70 -14.35 18.55 -0.74
C THR A 70 -13.49 17.31 -0.90
N GLU A 71 -12.37 17.24 -0.19
CA GLU A 71 -11.46 16.10 -0.22
C GLU A 71 -12.11 14.85 0.37
N ARG A 72 -12.77 14.95 1.54
CA ARG A 72 -13.53 13.85 2.12
C ARG A 72 -14.55 13.28 1.13
N ARG A 73 -15.34 14.16 0.51
CA ARG A 73 -16.33 13.74 -0.50
C ARG A 73 -15.66 13.06 -1.69
N ALA A 74 -14.52 13.55 -2.15
CA ALA A 74 -13.77 12.93 -3.24
C ALA A 74 -13.24 11.53 -2.87
N GLN A 75 -12.74 11.36 -1.64
CA GLN A 75 -12.29 10.07 -1.11
C GLN A 75 -13.43 9.05 -1.03
N VAL A 76 -14.58 9.46 -0.50
CA VAL A 76 -15.79 8.61 -0.40
C VAL A 76 -16.31 8.23 -1.78
N GLU A 77 -16.37 9.18 -2.71
CA GLU A 77 -16.85 8.90 -4.07
C GLU A 77 -15.90 7.99 -4.86
N ASP A 78 -14.58 8.23 -4.78
CA ASP A 78 -13.58 7.34 -5.39
C ASP A 78 -13.69 5.91 -4.82
N PHE A 79 -13.83 5.78 -3.50
CA PHE A 79 -14.05 4.49 -2.86
C PHE A 79 -15.32 3.81 -3.38
N ARG A 80 -16.47 4.50 -3.38
CA ARG A 80 -17.75 3.95 -3.83
C ARG A 80 -17.69 3.48 -5.28
N SER A 81 -17.12 4.29 -6.17
CA SER A 81 -16.92 3.95 -7.58
C SER A 81 -16.09 2.68 -7.74
N ARG A 82 -14.99 2.53 -7.00
CA ARG A 82 -14.13 1.35 -7.06
C ARG A 82 -14.76 0.12 -6.43
N ALA A 83 -15.49 0.27 -5.33
CA ALA A 83 -16.24 -0.81 -4.70
C ALA A 83 -17.33 -1.34 -5.65
N ALA A 84 -18.07 -0.45 -6.33
CA ALA A 84 -19.06 -0.82 -7.34
C ALA A 84 -18.43 -1.58 -8.53
N GLN A 85 -17.28 -1.11 -9.04
CA GLN A 85 -16.52 -1.85 -10.07
C GLN A 85 -16.08 -3.23 -9.57
N SER A 86 -15.69 -3.34 -8.30
CA SER A 86 -15.35 -4.60 -7.65
C SER A 86 -16.56 -5.50 -7.38
N MET A 87 -17.80 -5.06 -7.62
CA MET A 87 -19.00 -5.91 -7.60
C MET A 87 -19.48 -6.30 -9.01
N ALA A 88 -19.13 -5.51 -10.03
CA ALA A 88 -19.52 -5.79 -11.42
C ALA A 88 -19.04 -7.16 -11.92
N TRP A 89 -17.92 -7.68 -11.41
CA TRP A 89 -17.52 -9.04 -11.71
C TRP A 89 -18.39 -10.07 -11.01
N ARG A 90 -18.92 -9.83 -9.79
CA ARG A 90 -19.77 -10.79 -9.06
C ARG A 90 -21.11 -11.02 -9.76
N HIS A 91 -21.80 -9.94 -10.15
CA HIS A 91 -23.08 -10.05 -10.85
C HIS A 91 -22.98 -10.77 -12.20
N ARG A 92 -21.84 -10.65 -12.90
CA ARG A 92 -21.59 -11.37 -14.16
C ARG A 92 -21.70 -12.89 -14.02
N TRP A 93 -21.47 -13.45 -12.84
CA TRP A 93 -21.52 -14.90 -12.59
C TRP A 93 -22.80 -15.36 -11.91
N GLU A 94 -23.64 -14.44 -11.41
CA GLU A 94 -24.90 -14.75 -10.72
C GLU A 94 -26.10 -14.84 -11.68
N GLU A 95 -25.89 -14.67 -12.99
CA GLU A 95 -26.88 -14.93 -14.04
C GLU A 95 -27.36 -16.40 -13.99
N PRO A 96 -28.61 -16.69 -13.59
CA PRO A 96 -29.12 -18.06 -13.52
C PRO A 96 -29.33 -18.59 -14.95
N GLY A 97 -28.31 -19.25 -15.50
CA GLY A 97 -28.33 -19.82 -16.84
C GLY A 97 -27.04 -19.67 -17.65
N ALA A 98 -26.03 -18.96 -17.14
CA ALA A 98 -24.72 -18.92 -17.77
C ALA A 98 -24.05 -20.30 -17.63
N GLN A 99 -24.23 -21.16 -18.63
CA GLN A 99 -23.52 -22.41 -18.78
C GLN A 99 -22.01 -22.14 -18.66
N VAL A 100 -21.42 -22.49 -17.52
CA VAL A 100 -19.96 -22.54 -17.35
C VAL A 100 -19.44 -23.73 -18.15
N SER A 101 -19.31 -23.56 -19.46
CA SER A 101 -18.48 -24.45 -20.27
C SER A 101 -17.03 -24.30 -19.77
N PRO A 102 -16.38 -25.34 -19.23
CA PRO A 102 -14.96 -25.26 -18.94
C PRO A 102 -14.21 -25.32 -20.27
N SER A 103 -13.93 -24.16 -20.86
CA SER A 103 -12.96 -24.04 -21.95
C SER A 103 -12.40 -22.63 -21.87
N THR A 104 -11.13 -22.44 -21.53
CA THR A 104 -9.98 -23.08 -22.15
C THR A 104 -8.90 -23.27 -21.09
N SER A 105 -8.23 -24.41 -21.11
CA SER A 105 -6.95 -24.61 -20.44
C SER A 105 -6.09 -23.37 -20.64
N ALA A 106 -5.92 -22.54 -19.60
CA ALA A 106 -4.79 -21.63 -19.60
C ALA A 106 -3.57 -22.52 -19.86
N PRO A 107 -2.69 -22.20 -20.82
CA PRO A 107 -1.44 -22.93 -20.89
C PRO A 107 -0.81 -22.80 -19.51
N THR A 108 -0.49 -23.95 -18.89
CA THR A 108 0.36 -23.95 -17.70
C THR A 108 1.53 -23.01 -18.02
N PRO A 109 1.78 -21.94 -17.25
CA PRO A 109 2.96 -21.13 -17.50
C PRO A 109 4.14 -22.08 -17.31
N THR A 110 4.75 -22.51 -18.42
CA THR A 110 6.00 -23.24 -18.37
C THR A 110 7.01 -22.22 -17.87
N PHE A 111 7.25 -22.25 -16.56
CA PHE A 111 8.36 -21.55 -15.95
C PHE A 111 9.62 -22.22 -16.48
N GLN A 112 10.15 -21.70 -17.59
CA GLN A 112 11.44 -22.15 -18.08
C GLN A 112 12.45 -21.76 -17.02
N THR A 113 12.99 -22.75 -16.30
CA THR A 113 14.20 -22.57 -15.50
C THR A 113 15.23 -21.93 -16.42
N ARG A 114 15.58 -20.68 -16.17
CA ARG A 114 16.75 -20.07 -16.78
C ARG A 114 17.93 -20.92 -16.31
N HIS A 115 18.41 -21.81 -17.16
CA HIS A 115 19.70 -22.44 -16.95
C HIS A 115 20.72 -21.30 -16.91
N GLU A 116 21.43 -21.17 -15.79
CA GLU A 116 22.67 -20.41 -15.76
C GLU A 116 23.56 -21.00 -16.87
N PRO A 117 24.15 -20.19 -17.75
CA PRO A 117 25.14 -20.72 -18.66
C PRO A 117 26.24 -21.33 -17.80
N GLU A 118 26.49 -22.63 -18.00
CA GLU A 118 27.63 -23.32 -17.42
C GLU A 118 28.85 -22.43 -17.60
N GLU A 119 29.57 -22.16 -16.51
CA GLU A 119 30.92 -21.61 -16.56
C GLU A 119 31.73 -22.48 -17.54
N GLN A 120 31.87 -22.00 -18.78
CA GLN A 120 32.88 -22.50 -19.68
C GLN A 120 34.20 -22.17 -19.02
N THR A 121 34.79 -23.17 -18.36
CA THR A 121 36.18 -23.13 -17.92
C THR A 121 37.03 -22.87 -19.16
N LEU A 122 37.43 -21.62 -19.35
CA LEU A 122 38.40 -21.24 -20.36
C LEU A 122 39.74 -21.94 -20.00
N PRO A 123 40.34 -22.71 -20.93
CA PRO A 123 41.69 -23.21 -20.71
C PRO A 123 42.66 -22.02 -20.63
N GLY A 124 43.55 -22.10 -19.65
CA GLY A 124 44.41 -21.01 -19.23
C GLY A 124 45.31 -20.41 -20.32
N ASP A 125 45.46 -19.10 -20.17
CA ASP A 125 46.73 -18.38 -20.13
C ASP A 125 47.60 -18.36 -21.40
N SER A 126 47.41 -17.31 -22.21
CA SER A 126 48.50 -16.35 -22.46
C SER A 126 48.03 -15.17 -23.32
N ALA A 127 48.45 -13.98 -22.89
CA ALA A 127 48.51 -12.75 -23.66
C ALA A 127 47.17 -12.02 -23.93
N ASN A 128 46.74 -11.20 -22.95
CA ASN A 128 46.51 -9.80 -23.26
C ASN A 128 46.83 -8.90 -22.06
N GLN A 129 48.10 -8.54 -21.94
CA GLN A 129 48.54 -7.43 -21.10
C GLN A 129 48.08 -6.13 -21.78
N GLN A 130 46.96 -5.56 -21.32
CA GLN A 130 46.64 -4.14 -21.46
C GLN A 130 45.48 -3.78 -20.53
N GLY A 131 45.79 -2.94 -19.53
CA GLY A 131 44.94 -2.68 -18.38
C GLY A 131 43.75 -1.76 -18.64
N VAL A 132 42.72 -1.95 -17.82
CA VAL A 132 41.73 -0.92 -17.47
C VAL A 132 41.70 -0.87 -15.94
N ALA A 133 42.09 0.30 -15.43
CA ALA A 133 42.30 0.58 -14.02
C ALA A 133 41.04 0.31 -13.18
N LEU A 134 41.24 -0.41 -12.08
CA LEU A 134 40.33 -0.45 -10.94
C LEU A 134 40.07 1.00 -10.50
N ARG A 135 38.82 1.47 -10.53
CA ARG A 135 38.47 2.70 -9.83
C ARG A 135 38.45 2.36 -8.34
N PRO A 136 39.31 2.94 -7.49
CA PRO A 136 39.24 2.71 -6.06
C PRO A 136 37.98 3.35 -5.50
N ASP A 137 37.40 2.64 -4.53
CA ASP A 137 36.31 3.05 -3.66
C ASP A 137 36.39 4.53 -3.30
N ALA A 138 35.28 5.25 -3.49
CA ALA A 138 35.16 6.62 -3.06
C ALA A 138 35.07 6.63 -1.51
N PRO A 139 35.94 7.36 -0.79
CA PRO A 139 35.85 7.39 0.67
C PRO A 139 34.60 8.14 1.12
N VAL A 140 33.88 7.53 2.06
CA VAL A 140 32.92 8.20 2.93
C VAL A 140 33.64 9.34 3.63
N SER A 141 33.19 10.57 3.37
CA SER A 141 33.67 11.77 4.05
C SER A 141 32.99 11.89 5.41
N THR A 142 33.77 11.76 6.48
CA THR A 142 33.38 12.09 7.85
C THR A 142 34.38 13.08 8.44
N ALA A 143 33.83 14.10 9.12
CA ALA A 143 34.46 15.22 9.85
C ALA A 143 35.01 16.35 8.95
N GLU A 144 34.83 17.65 9.24
CA GLU A 144 34.72 18.36 10.52
C GLU A 144 33.72 19.53 10.41
N LEU A 145 32.89 19.74 11.43
CA LEU A 145 32.23 21.01 11.73
C LEU A 145 32.38 21.25 13.24
N ASP A 146 33.53 21.81 13.61
CA ASP A 146 33.66 22.63 14.81
C ASP A 146 33.87 24.05 14.31
N GLU A 147 32.94 24.97 14.60
CA GLU A 147 33.26 26.29 15.16
C GLU A 147 31.99 26.83 15.84
N ASP A 148 32.18 27.13 17.13
CA ASP A 148 31.29 27.84 18.03
C ASP A 148 30.63 29.09 17.43
N SER A 149 29.37 29.32 17.77
CA SER A 149 28.90 30.67 18.09
C SER A 149 27.64 30.57 18.93
N ASP A 150 27.85 30.77 20.24
CA ASP A 150 26.88 31.39 21.14
C ASP A 150 25.99 32.38 20.39
N LEU A 151 24.66 32.23 20.51
CA LEU A 151 23.74 33.34 20.78
C LEU A 151 22.48 32.79 21.46
N ASP A 152 22.53 32.90 22.78
CA ASP A 152 21.43 33.08 23.69
C ASP A 152 20.46 34.18 23.20
N GLU A 153 19.25 34.14 23.76
CA GLU A 153 18.31 35.27 23.87
C GLU A 153 17.41 35.61 22.66
N THR A 154 16.14 35.20 22.71
CA THR A 154 15.02 36.12 23.05
C THR A 154 13.66 35.45 22.81
N ILE A 155 13.06 35.02 23.92
CA ILE A 155 11.62 35.08 24.15
C ILE A 155 11.20 36.56 24.15
N ARG A 156 10.23 36.93 23.30
CA ARG A 156 9.26 38.07 23.38
C ARG A 156 8.53 38.11 22.02
N ALA A 157 7.21 38.28 21.91
CA ALA A 157 6.20 38.83 22.80
C ALA A 157 4.83 38.19 22.50
#